data_AF-A0A735PZ33-F1
#
_entry.id   AF-A0A735PZ33-F1
#
_cell.length_a   1.000
_cell.length_b   1.000
_cell.length_c   1.000
_cell.angle_alpha   90.00
_cell.angle_beta   90.00
_cell.angle_gamma   90.00
#
_symmetry.space_group_name_H-M   'P 1'
#
loop_
_entity.id
_entity.type
_entity.pdbx_description
1 polymer ?
#
loop_
_entity_poly.entity_id
_entity_poly.type
_entity_poly.pdbx_seq_one_letter_code
_entity_poly.pdbx_strand_id
1 'polypeptide(L)'
;MRHRRVALLELIQKHIRQVAMRIPQHKEKIMTIAERLRQEGHRNGLQQGKQEGQRLAALRIARSMLTDGFDRDTVLRVTGLAAADLASESH
;
A
#
# COMPACT_ATOMS: atom_id res chain seq x y z
N MET A 1 -8.42 -55.09 25.92
CA MET A 1 -9.10 -54.12 25.01
C MET A 1 -9.37 -52.74 25.64
N ARG A 2 -9.73 -52.62 26.92
CA ARG A 2 -10.10 -51.33 27.57
C ARG A 2 -8.95 -50.30 27.64
N HIS A 3 -7.72 -50.71 27.91
CA HIS A 3 -6.58 -49.79 28.11
C HIS A 3 -6.08 -49.12 26.82
N ARG A 4 -6.12 -49.80 25.67
CA ARG A 4 -5.73 -49.21 24.37
C ARG A 4 -6.66 -48.06 23.96
N ARG A 5 -7.96 -48.16 24.27
CA ARG A 5 -8.94 -47.10 23.99
C ARG A 5 -8.71 -45.87 24.86
N VAL A 6 -8.35 -46.07 26.13
CA VAL A 6 -8.03 -44.96 27.06
C VAL A 6 -6.76 -44.23 26.62
N ALA A 7 -5.69 -44.96 26.27
CA ALA A 7 -4.45 -44.37 25.79
C ALA A 7 -4.63 -43.54 24.49
N LEU A 8 -5.48 -44.02 23.57
CA LEU A 8 -5.80 -43.28 22.35
C LEU A 8 -6.55 -41.97 22.64
N LEU A 9 -7.49 -41.99 23.60
CA LEU A 9 -8.22 -40.79 24.01
C LEU A 9 -7.30 -39.77 24.67
N GLU A 10 -6.36 -40.20 25.52
CA GLU A 10 -5.37 -39.31 26.13
C GLU A 10 -4.44 -38.66 25.09
N LEU A 11 -4.01 -39.43 24.09
CA LEU A 11 -3.20 -38.91 22.98
C LEU A 11 -3.95 -37.85 22.17
N ILE A 12 -5.21 -38.11 21.83
CA ILE A 12 -6.07 -37.16 21.11
C ILE A 12 -6.30 -35.89 21.95
N GLN A 13 -6.60 -36.04 23.24
CA GLN A 13 -6.79 -34.91 24.16
C GLN A 13 -5.52 -34.05 24.27
N LYS A 14 -4.35 -34.69 24.38
CA LYS A 14 -3.06 -33.98 24.39
C LYS A 14 -2.82 -33.21 23.09
N HIS A 15 -3.13 -33.82 21.95
CA HIS A 15 -2.96 -33.17 20.64
C HIS A 15 -3.91 -31.98 20.47
N ILE A 16 -5.19 -32.14 20.82
CA ILE A 16 -6.19 -31.06 20.76
C ILE A 16 -5.74 -29.87 21.63
N ARG A 17 -5.25 -30.11 22.85
CA ARG A 17 -4.72 -29.04 23.72
C ARG A 17 -3.52 -28.33 23.10
N GLN A 18 -2.57 -29.07 22.53
CA GLN A 18 -1.39 -28.49 21.88
C GLN A 18 -1.76 -27.62 20.69
N VAL A 19 -2.71 -28.06 19.86
CA VAL A 19 -3.23 -27.28 18.72
C VAL A 19 -3.99 -26.05 19.21
N ALA A 20 -4.88 -26.21 20.20
CA ALA A 20 -5.67 -25.12 20.78
C ALA A 20 -4.79 -23.99 21.34
N MET A 21 -3.66 -24.31 21.97
CA MET A 21 -2.71 -23.31 22.46
C MET A 21 -2.00 -22.53 21.35
N ARG A 22 -1.82 -23.12 20.16
CA ARG A 22 -1.12 -22.48 19.03
C ARG A 22 -2.04 -21.63 18.16
N ILE A 23 -3.33 -21.92 18.09
CA ILE A 23 -4.30 -21.19 17.26
C ILE A 23 -4.30 -19.67 17.54
N PRO A 24 -4.36 -19.20 18.81
CA PRO A 24 -4.31 -17.77 19.12
C PRO A 24 -3.05 -17.09 18.59
N GLN A 25 -1.88 -17.73 18.70
CA GLN A 25 -0.60 -17.19 18.24
C GLN A 25 -0.58 -16.97 16.72
N HIS A 26 -1.24 -17.84 15.95
CA HIS A 26 -1.32 -17.67 14.49
C HIS A 26 -2.30 -16.54 14.14
N LYS A 27 -3.42 -16.41 14.85
CA LYS A 27 -4.36 -15.30 14.69
C LYS A 27 -3.68 -13.95 14.97
N GLU A 28 -2.92 -13.85 16.05
CA GLU A 28 -2.15 -12.65 16.39
C GLU A 28 -1.14 -12.30 15.30
N LYS A 29 -0.35 -13.27 14.85
CA LYS A 29 0.61 -13.08 13.75
C LYS A 29 -0.07 -12.58 12.48
N ILE A 30 -1.21 -13.17 12.09
CA ILE A 30 -1.98 -12.75 10.92
C ILE A 30 -2.50 -11.32 11.10
N MET A 31 -3.03 -10.98 12.28
CA MET A 31 -3.50 -9.63 12.58
C MET A 31 -2.38 -8.59 12.48
N THR A 32 -1.18 -8.91 12.99
CA THR A 32 0.00 -8.05 12.85
C THR A 32 0.40 -7.87 11.38
N ILE A 33 0.38 -8.93 10.57
CA ILE A 33 0.65 -8.84 9.13
C ILE A 33 -0.39 -7.96 8.44
N ALA A 34 -1.67 -8.19 8.71
CA ALA A 34 -2.76 -7.39 8.15
C ALA A 34 -2.67 -5.91 8.54
N GLU A 35 -2.24 -5.61 9.76
CA GLU A 35 -2.00 -4.23 10.20
C GLU A 35 -0.83 -3.58 9.46
N ARG A 36 0.30 -4.28 9.31
CA ARG A 36 1.44 -3.78 8.53
C ARG A 36 1.05 -3.50 7.08
N LEU A 37 0.32 -4.42 6.44
CA LEU A 37 -0.15 -4.22 5.06
C LEU A 37 -1.08 -3.00 4.93
N ARG A 38 -1.99 -2.79 5.89
CA ARG A 38 -2.85 -1.59 5.90
C ARG A 38 -2.04 -0.31 6.08
N GLN A 39 -1.06 -0.30 6.99
CA GLN A 39 -0.20 0.87 7.22
C GLN A 39 0.66 1.19 6.01
N GLU A 40 1.24 0.17 5.38
CA GLU A 40 2.04 0.32 4.16
C GLU A 40 1.19 0.81 3.00
N GLY A 41 0.02 0.21 2.77
CA GLY A 41 -0.93 0.66 1.74
C GLY A 41 -1.37 2.11 1.95
N HIS A 42 -1.65 2.51 3.19
CA HIS A 42 -2.03 3.90 3.50
C HIS A 42 -0.88 4.89 3.23
N ARG A 43 0.35 4.56 3.64
CA ARG A 43 1.53 5.40 3.39
C ARG A 43 1.82 5.54 1.90
N ASN A 44 1.80 4.42 1.17
CA ASN A 44 2.05 4.40 -0.27
C ASN A 44 0.97 5.20 -1.01
N GLY A 45 -0.31 5.00 -0.67
CA GLY A 45 -1.42 5.74 -1.27
C GLY A 45 -1.34 7.24 -0.99
N LEU A 46 -0.98 7.66 0.23
CA LEU A 46 -0.80 9.07 0.56
C LEU A 46 0.36 9.69 -0.22
N GLN A 47 1.49 8.97 -0.33
CA GLN A 47 2.65 9.45 -1.07
C GLN A 47 2.36 9.56 -2.57
N GLN A 48 1.72 8.55 -3.16
CA GLN A 48 1.31 8.55 -4.56
C GLN A 48 0.32 9.68 -4.83
N GLY A 49 -0.73 9.81 -4.02
CA GLY A 49 -1.72 10.88 -4.18
C GLY A 49 -1.11 12.28 -4.03
N LYS A 50 -0.13 12.46 -3.14
CA LYS A 50 0.60 13.72 -3.03
C LYS A 50 1.44 14.02 -4.28
N GLN A 51 2.17 13.04 -4.79
CA GLN A 51 2.99 13.20 -6.00
C GLN A 51 2.12 13.48 -7.23
N GLU A 52 1.04 12.73 -7.39
CA GLU A 52 0.07 12.92 -8.47
C GLU A 52 -0.60 14.29 -8.37
N GLY A 53 -1.08 14.69 -7.19
CA GLY A 53 -1.66 16.00 -6.97
C GLY A 53 -0.70 17.15 -7.26
N GLN A 54 0.57 17.01 -6.84
CA GLN A 54 1.62 17.99 -7.17
C GLN A 54 1.86 18.08 -8.67
N ARG A 55 1.94 16.94 -9.36
CA ARG A 55 2.12 16.89 -10.82
C ARG A 55 0.94 17.52 -11.57
N LEU A 56 -0.29 17.17 -11.19
CA LEU A 56 -1.50 17.75 -11.77
C LEU A 56 -1.57 19.27 -11.53
N ALA A 57 -1.19 19.74 -10.34
CA ALA A 57 -1.13 21.16 -10.06
C ALA A 57 -0.07 21.88 -10.92
N ALA A 58 1.12 21.30 -11.08
CA ALA A 58 2.17 21.85 -11.93
C ALA A 58 1.73 21.92 -13.41
N LEU A 59 1.10 20.87 -13.93
CA LEU A 59 0.53 20.84 -15.29
C LEU A 59 -0.57 21.89 -15.48
N ARG A 60 -1.47 22.05 -14.51
CA ARG A 60 -2.51 23.09 -14.54
C ARG A 60 -1.90 24.48 -14.61
N ILE A 61 -0.90 24.76 -13.76
CA ILE A 61 -0.18 26.04 -13.77
C ILE A 61 0.51 26.26 -15.11
N ALA A 62 1.20 25.24 -15.64
CA ALA A 62 1.85 25.32 -16.94
C ALA A 62 0.88 25.67 -18.07
N ARG A 63 -0.30 25.03 -18.09
CA ARG A 63 -1.36 25.34 -19.08
C ARG A 63 -1.86 26.78 -18.99
N SER A 64 -2.07 27.29 -17.77
CA SER A 64 -2.45 28.69 -17.57
C SER A 64 -1.36 29.63 -18.08
N MET A 65 -0.10 29.38 -17.72
CA MET A 65 1.01 30.22 -18.18
C MET A 65 1.17 30.20 -19.71
N LEU A 66 1.02 29.04 -20.37
CA LEU A 66 1.07 28.98 -21.83
C LEU A 66 -0.09 29.74 -22.48
N THR A 67 -1.30 29.65 -21.90
CA THR A 67 -2.47 30.42 -22.35
C THR A 67 -2.24 31.92 -22.19
N ASP A 68 -1.57 32.33 -21.12
CA ASP A 68 -1.22 33.72 -20.82
C ASP A 68 -0.04 34.23 -21.67
N GLY A 69 0.51 33.40 -22.57
CA GLY A 69 1.53 33.80 -23.55
C GLY A 69 2.97 33.66 -23.07
N PHE A 70 3.23 32.98 -21.95
CA PHE A 70 4.60 32.70 -21.49
C PHE A 70 5.29 31.70 -22.43
N ASP A 71 6.58 31.90 -22.68
CA ASP A 71 7.37 30.98 -23.48
C ASP A 71 7.58 29.63 -22.77
N ARG A 72 7.77 28.57 -23.57
CA ARG A 72 7.87 27.20 -23.07
C ARG A 72 9.04 27.00 -22.10
N ASP A 73 10.17 27.68 -22.32
CA ASP A 73 11.36 27.53 -21.46
C ASP A 73 11.13 28.16 -20.08
N THR A 74 10.45 29.30 -20.03
CA THR A 74 10.02 29.93 -18.78
C THR A 74 9.03 29.06 -18.02
N VAL A 75 8.04 28.48 -18.72
CA VAL A 75 7.08 27.57 -18.09
C VAL A 75 7.77 26.34 -17.48
N LEU A 76 8.70 25.71 -18.21
CA LEU A 76 9.45 24.55 -17.71
C LEU A 76 10.30 24.90 -16.49
N ARG A 77 11.01 26.04 -16.49
CA ARG A 77 11.77 26.50 -15.32
C ARG A 77 10.91 26.76 -14.09
N VAL A 78 9.77 27.43 -14.26
CA VAL A 78 8.92 27.87 -13.13
C VAL A 78 8.14 26.70 -12.53
N THR A 79 7.61 25.81 -13.37
CA THR A 79 6.80 24.68 -12.91
C THR A 79 7.64 23.46 -12.51
N GLY A 80 8.91 23.43 -12.90
CA GLY A 80 9.81 22.30 -12.64
C GLY A 80 9.47 21.04 -13.43
N LEU A 81 8.60 21.14 -14.44
CA LEU A 81 8.22 20.04 -15.32
C LEU A 81 9.35 19.71 -16.29
N ALA A 82 9.45 18.44 -16.70
CA ALA A 82 10.30 18.07 -17.80
C ALA A 82 9.61 18.39 -19.14
N ALA A 83 10.40 18.60 -20.21
CA ALA A 83 9.86 18.87 -21.54
C ALA A 83 8.90 17.77 -22.03
N ALA A 84 9.16 16.52 -21.64
CA ALA A 84 8.32 15.36 -21.95
C ALA A 84 6.95 15.45 -21.28
N ASP A 85 6.85 15.97 -20.05
CA ASP A 85 5.58 16.07 -19.31
C ASP A 85 4.57 16.98 -20.01
N LEU A 86 5.05 18.03 -20.68
CA LEU A 86 4.21 18.93 -21.50
C LEU A 86 3.88 18.36 -22.88
N ALA A 87 4.67 17.40 -23.38
CA ALA A 87 4.48 16.80 -24.70
C ALA A 87 3.47 15.63 -24.67
N SER A 88 3.39 14.90 -23.55
CA SER A 88 2.53 13.72 -23.41
C SER A 88 1.02 14.03 -23.35
N GLU A 89 0.61 15.30 -23.31
CA GLU A 89 -0.79 15.73 -23.15
C GLU A 89 -1.32 16.54 -24.35
N SER A 90 -0.57 16.63 -25.46
CA SER A 90 -1.00 17.34 -26.68
C SER A 90 -1.76 16.45 -27.67
N HIS A 91 -2.49 15.45 -27.18
CA HIS A 91 -3.33 14.56 -27.99
C HIS A 91 -4.81 14.93 -27.92
#